data_AF-A0A4Y2IMN0-F1
#
_entry.id   AF-A0A4Y2IMN0-F1
#
_cell.length_a   1.000
_cell.length_b   1.000
_cell.length_c   1.000
_cell.angle_alpha   90.00
_cell.angle_beta   90.00
_cell.angle_gamma   90.00
#
_symmetry.space_group_name_H-M   'P 1'
#
loop_
_entity.id
_entity.type
_entity.pdbx_description
1 polymer ?
#
loop_
_entity_poly.entity_id
_entity_poly.type
_entity_poly.pdbx_seq_one_letter_code
_entity_poly.pdbx_strand_id
1 'polypeptide(L)'
;MKEDNLFPNLQSYAGYLEAFSNSKYMDVTEIQQVVDEMKTKGFVPEDILKNCVFKGDQREKIIKVLGFVGADISAVPSEIGEAYSCKLLQQLNDKSFGKGERFPSVCYEEKDIPVLASSQLEIENCYSLQITSVDAINKVNNLTLKSRKYLEECREMWRKNLTAAIKNFQNIEKNCHMRGFHKEESIYPYIAVVDTDVLVNLLLQVRKQ
;
A
#
# COMPACT_ATOMS: atom_id res chain seq x y z
N MET A 1 11.12 21.34 -14.26
CA MET A 1 10.11 21.22 -15.35
C MET A 1 10.34 22.26 -16.43
N LYS A 2 10.02 23.55 -16.23
CA LYS A 2 10.25 24.59 -17.28
C LYS A 2 11.74 24.73 -17.64
N GLU A 3 12.62 24.69 -16.65
CA GLU A 3 14.08 24.76 -16.85
C GLU A 3 14.64 23.54 -17.63
N ASP A 4 13.95 22.40 -17.53
CA ASP A 4 14.32 21.15 -18.21
C ASP A 4 13.56 20.92 -19.52
N ASN A 5 12.81 21.92 -20.00
CA ASN A 5 11.91 21.82 -21.16
C ASN A 5 10.87 20.68 -21.07
N LEU A 6 10.42 20.37 -19.84
CA LEU A 6 9.36 19.39 -19.57
C LEU A 6 8.00 20.09 -19.45
N PHE A 7 6.99 19.51 -20.10
CA PHE A 7 5.62 20.00 -20.06
C PHE A 7 4.80 19.29 -18.98
N PRO A 8 3.96 20.01 -18.21
CA PRO A 8 3.03 19.41 -17.28
C PRO A 8 2.08 18.43 -17.99
N ASN A 9 1.95 17.23 -17.42
CA ASN A 9 0.95 16.23 -17.82
C ASN A 9 -0.25 16.25 -16.86
N LEU A 10 -1.26 15.40 -17.11
CA LEU A 10 -2.44 15.28 -16.26
C LEU A 10 -2.12 15.05 -14.77
N GLN A 11 -1.11 14.21 -14.46
CA GLN A 11 -0.69 13.96 -13.08
C GLN A 11 -0.06 15.21 -12.43
N SER A 12 0.65 16.02 -13.22
CA SER A 12 1.24 17.29 -12.74
C SER A 12 0.13 18.27 -12.36
N TYR A 13 -0.91 18.39 -13.19
CA TYR A 13 -2.09 19.20 -12.89
C TYR A 13 -2.88 18.68 -11.69
N ALA A 14 -3.02 17.36 -11.55
CA ALA A 14 -3.62 16.75 -10.36
C ALA A 14 -2.88 17.16 -9.08
N GLY A 15 -1.53 17.15 -9.09
CA GLY A 15 -0.71 17.61 -7.97
C GLY A 15 -0.87 19.10 -7.65
N TYR A 16 -0.97 19.97 -8.67
CA TYR A 16 -1.25 21.40 -8.46
C TYR A 16 -2.62 21.61 -7.80
N LEU A 17 -3.66 20.92 -8.27
CA LEU A 17 -5.01 21.01 -7.70
C LEU A 17 -5.07 20.48 -6.27
N GLU A 18 -4.37 19.38 -5.97
CA GLU A 18 -4.23 18.87 -4.62
C GLU A 18 -3.57 19.89 -3.67
N ALA A 19 -2.53 20.59 -4.16
CA ALA A 19 -1.83 21.61 -3.36
C ALA A 19 -2.77 22.75 -2.93
N PHE A 20 -3.67 23.20 -3.81
CA PHE A 20 -4.70 24.18 -3.45
C PHE A 20 -5.64 23.65 -2.36
N SER A 21 -6.03 22.38 -2.42
CA SER A 21 -6.89 21.78 -1.38
C SER A 21 -6.21 21.74 0.00
N ASN A 22 -4.88 21.64 0.05
CA ASN A 22 -4.11 21.60 1.29
C ASN A 22 -3.71 23.00 1.78
N SER A 23 -3.91 24.04 0.97
CA SER A 23 -3.62 25.43 1.36
C SER A 23 -4.60 25.93 2.42
N LYS A 24 -4.11 26.78 3.34
CA LYS A 24 -4.96 27.46 4.34
C LYS A 24 -5.95 28.43 3.71
N TYR A 25 -5.62 28.94 2.53
CA TYR A 25 -6.45 29.86 1.75
C TYR A 25 -6.55 29.32 0.33
N MET A 26 -7.79 29.10 -0.12
CA MET A 26 -8.06 28.71 -1.51
C MET A 26 -8.45 29.95 -2.30
N ASP A 27 -7.62 30.33 -3.28
CA ASP A 27 -7.97 31.34 -4.26
C ASP A 27 -8.60 30.66 -5.49
N VAL A 28 -9.90 30.90 -5.67
CA VAL A 28 -10.67 30.33 -6.80
C VAL A 28 -10.13 30.83 -8.14
N THR A 29 -9.56 32.04 -8.19
CA THR A 29 -9.02 32.60 -9.43
C THR A 29 -7.75 31.87 -9.87
N GLU A 30 -6.89 31.47 -8.94
CA GLU A 30 -5.70 30.67 -9.24
C GLU A 30 -6.09 29.27 -9.72
N ILE A 31 -7.09 28.65 -9.10
CA ILE A 31 -7.60 27.34 -9.52
C ILE A 31 -8.18 27.44 -10.95
N GLN A 32 -8.95 28.50 -11.24
CA GLN A 32 -9.49 28.76 -12.58
C GLN A 32 -8.37 28.89 -13.62
N GLN A 33 -7.31 29.64 -13.31
CA GLN A 33 -6.16 29.78 -14.22
C GLN A 33 -5.50 28.44 -14.54
N VAL A 34 -5.33 27.56 -13.54
CA VAL A 34 -4.76 26.23 -13.76
C VAL A 34 -5.68 25.34 -14.60
N VAL A 35 -7.00 25.39 -14.36
CA VAL A 35 -8.00 24.67 -15.16
C VAL A 35 -8.00 25.16 -16.60
N ASP A 36 -7.88 26.47 -16.82
CA ASP A 36 -7.84 27.07 -18.15
C ASP A 36 -6.53 26.73 -18.87
N GLU A 37 -5.38 26.79 -18.19
CA GLU A 37 -4.09 26.36 -18.75
C GLU A 37 -4.16 24.89 -19.20
N MET A 38 -4.71 24.02 -18.36
CA MET A 38 -4.89 22.61 -18.68
C MET A 38 -5.76 22.41 -19.94
N LYS A 39 -6.89 23.13 -20.05
CA LYS A 39 -7.75 23.11 -21.25
C LYS A 39 -7.02 23.61 -22.50
N THR A 40 -6.21 24.68 -22.40
CA THR A 40 -5.43 25.18 -23.55
C THR A 40 -4.42 24.17 -24.08
N LYS A 41 -3.97 23.22 -23.24
CA LYS A 41 -3.08 22.13 -23.64
C LYS A 41 -3.84 20.88 -24.14
N GLY A 42 -5.15 20.97 -24.28
CA GLY A 42 -6.00 19.89 -24.81
C GLY A 42 -6.42 18.85 -23.76
N PHE A 43 -6.23 19.12 -22.47
CA PHE A 43 -6.66 18.21 -21.40
C PHE A 43 -8.06 18.57 -20.90
N VAL A 44 -8.87 17.55 -20.61
CA VAL A 44 -10.19 17.71 -19.99
C VAL A 44 -10.08 17.51 -18.48
N PRO A 45 -10.67 18.37 -17.61
CA PRO A 45 -10.58 18.20 -16.16
C PRO A 45 -11.04 16.84 -15.65
N GLU A 46 -12.05 16.24 -16.30
CA GLU A 46 -12.52 14.90 -15.96
C GLU A 46 -11.47 13.81 -16.17
N ASP A 47 -10.55 13.99 -17.14
CA ASP A 47 -9.51 13.01 -17.45
C ASP A 47 -8.53 12.84 -16.29
N ILE A 48 -8.41 13.85 -15.40
CA ILE A 48 -7.64 13.71 -14.16
C ILE A 48 -8.23 12.55 -13.35
N LEU A 49 -9.55 12.49 -13.16
CA LEU A 49 -10.17 11.47 -12.32
C LEU A 49 -10.16 10.07 -12.95
N LYS A 50 -10.06 9.98 -14.29
CA LYS A 50 -10.06 8.73 -15.05
C LYS A 50 -8.65 8.16 -15.23
N ASN A 51 -7.67 9.02 -15.50
CA ASN A 51 -6.35 8.61 -16.00
C ASN A 51 -5.21 8.85 -15.00
N CYS A 52 -5.42 9.61 -13.91
CA CYS A 52 -4.39 9.81 -12.89
C CYS A 52 -4.43 8.75 -11.79
N VAL A 53 -3.28 8.56 -11.15
CA VAL A 53 -3.16 7.70 -9.97
C VAL A 53 -3.27 8.56 -8.72
N PHE A 54 -4.21 8.19 -7.84
CA PHE A 54 -4.45 8.87 -6.57
C PHE A 54 -4.02 8.00 -5.39
N LYS A 55 -3.54 8.64 -4.33
CA LYS A 55 -3.20 7.98 -3.05
C LYS A 55 -4.03 8.59 -1.91
N GLY A 56 -4.54 7.76 -1.01
CA GLY A 56 -5.32 8.24 0.15
C GLY A 56 -6.54 9.05 -0.26
N ASP A 57 -6.65 10.27 0.24
CA ASP A 57 -7.78 11.20 0.05
C ASP A 57 -7.58 12.22 -1.10
N GLN A 58 -6.55 12.02 -1.93
CA GLN A 58 -6.19 12.94 -3.01
C GLN A 58 -7.32 13.16 -4.01
N ARG A 59 -8.05 12.10 -4.34
CA ARG A 59 -9.13 12.14 -5.32
C ARG A 59 -10.27 13.04 -4.84
N GLU A 60 -10.68 12.87 -3.59
CA GLU A 60 -11.74 13.63 -2.93
C GLU A 60 -11.38 15.11 -2.83
N LYS A 61 -10.12 15.41 -2.49
CA LYS A 61 -9.58 16.78 -2.45
C LYS A 61 -9.65 17.47 -3.80
N ILE A 62 -9.26 16.78 -4.87
CA ILE A 62 -9.28 17.33 -6.23
C ILE A 62 -10.72 17.55 -6.72
N ILE A 63 -11.64 16.60 -6.47
CA ILE A 63 -13.07 16.77 -6.78
C ILE A 63 -13.62 18.03 -6.10
N LYS A 64 -13.29 18.24 -4.82
CA LYS A 64 -13.71 19.43 -4.07
C LYS A 64 -13.17 20.72 -4.69
N VAL A 65 -11.89 20.76 -5.05
CA VAL A 65 -11.25 21.93 -5.66
C VAL A 65 -11.88 22.27 -7.01
N LEU A 66 -12.08 21.26 -7.86
CA LEU A 66 -12.70 21.44 -9.17
C LEU A 66 -14.17 21.87 -9.07
N GLY A 67 -14.87 21.45 -8.01
CA GLY A 67 -16.23 21.90 -7.69
C GLY A 67 -16.36 23.41 -7.45
N PHE A 68 -15.34 24.09 -6.90
CA PHE A 68 -15.37 25.54 -6.70
C PHE A 68 -15.32 26.35 -8.01
N VAL A 69 -14.81 25.74 -9.07
CA VAL A 69 -14.63 26.37 -10.39
C VAL A 69 -15.77 25.95 -11.34
N GLY A 70 -16.74 25.20 -10.86
CA GLY A 70 -17.85 24.70 -11.67
C GLY A 70 -17.37 23.79 -12.81
N ALA A 71 -16.24 23.10 -12.63
CA ALA A 71 -15.88 22.03 -13.54
C ALA A 71 -16.98 20.97 -13.44
N ASP A 72 -17.77 20.84 -14.49
CA ASP A 72 -18.88 19.90 -14.58
C ASP A 72 -18.29 18.49 -14.65
N ILE A 73 -17.91 17.96 -13.48
CA ILE A 73 -17.37 16.62 -13.36
C ILE A 73 -18.57 15.71 -13.21
N SER A 74 -19.06 15.19 -14.33
CA SER A 74 -19.95 14.06 -14.24
C SER A 74 -19.12 12.94 -13.62
N ALA A 75 -19.54 12.46 -12.43
CA ALA A 75 -18.99 11.25 -11.84
C ALA A 75 -19.43 10.07 -12.70
N VAL A 76 -18.94 9.99 -13.93
CA VAL A 76 -19.21 8.87 -14.83
C VAL A 76 -18.61 7.67 -14.11
N PRO A 77 -19.45 6.71 -13.67
CA PRO A 77 -18.93 5.47 -13.13
C PRO A 77 -17.99 4.90 -14.18
N SER A 78 -16.81 4.42 -13.77
CA SER A 78 -16.04 3.60 -14.70
C SER A 78 -16.98 2.49 -15.17
N GLU A 79 -17.27 2.44 -16.46
CA GLU A 79 -17.95 1.33 -17.07
C GLU A 79 -17.00 0.14 -16.91
N ILE A 80 -17.15 -0.58 -15.81
CA ILE A 80 -16.48 -1.85 -15.63
C ILE A 80 -17.00 -2.69 -16.78
N GLY A 81 -16.11 -3.13 -17.67
CA GLY A 81 -16.48 -4.02 -18.77
C GLY A 81 -16.95 -5.34 -18.17
N GLU A 82 -18.24 -5.44 -17.87
CA GLU A 82 -18.84 -6.63 -17.24
C GLU A 82 -18.88 -7.83 -18.20
N ALA A 83 -18.59 -7.62 -19.49
CA ALA A 83 -18.68 -8.64 -20.52
C ALA A 83 -17.32 -8.99 -21.13
N TYR A 84 -17.03 -10.28 -21.19
CA TYR A 84 -15.92 -10.85 -21.93
C TYR A 84 -16.13 -10.66 -23.44
N SER A 85 -15.17 -10.02 -24.11
CA SER A 85 -15.18 -9.85 -25.58
C SER A 85 -14.70 -11.10 -26.33
N CYS A 86 -14.04 -12.03 -25.64
CA CYS A 86 -13.51 -13.27 -26.22
C CYS A 86 -14.64 -14.23 -26.61
N LYS A 87 -14.68 -14.67 -27.87
CA LYS A 87 -15.71 -15.60 -28.40
C LYS A 87 -15.86 -16.88 -27.57
N LEU A 88 -14.76 -17.40 -27.03
CA LEU A 88 -14.77 -18.61 -26.18
C LEU A 88 -15.44 -18.38 -24.82
N LEU A 89 -15.44 -17.14 -24.32
CA LEU A 89 -15.97 -16.76 -23.02
C LEU A 89 -17.33 -16.03 -23.13
N GLN A 90 -17.83 -15.81 -24.34
CA GLN A 90 -19.12 -15.12 -24.57
C GLN A 90 -20.28 -15.80 -23.86
N GLN A 91 -20.24 -17.13 -23.72
CA GLN A 91 -21.26 -17.88 -22.99
C GLN A 91 -21.29 -17.54 -21.49
N LEU A 92 -20.16 -17.15 -20.89
CA LEU A 92 -20.09 -16.74 -19.48
C LEU A 92 -20.71 -15.35 -19.22
N ASN A 93 -20.88 -14.53 -20.27
CA ASN A 93 -21.59 -13.25 -20.15
C ASN A 93 -23.09 -13.44 -19.99
N ASP A 94 -23.62 -14.60 -20.40
CA ASP A 94 -25.03 -14.92 -20.22
C ASP A 94 -25.26 -15.32 -18.75
N LYS A 95 -25.96 -14.46 -18.00
CA LYS A 95 -26.31 -14.71 -16.59
C LYS A 95 -27.17 -15.96 -16.37
N SER A 96 -27.71 -16.56 -17.43
CA SER A 96 -28.44 -17.84 -17.39
C SER A 96 -27.54 -19.06 -17.53
N PHE A 97 -26.32 -18.89 -18.05
CA PHE A 97 -25.30 -19.93 -18.16
C PHE A 97 -24.86 -20.38 -16.76
N GLY A 98 -24.89 -21.68 -16.47
CA GLY A 98 -24.52 -22.24 -15.17
C GLY A 98 -25.59 -22.20 -14.07
N LYS A 99 -26.79 -21.66 -14.30
CA LYS A 99 -27.89 -21.67 -13.30
C LYS A 99 -28.37 -23.06 -12.87
N GLY A 100 -28.00 -24.11 -13.61
CA GLY A 100 -28.30 -25.50 -13.31
C GLY A 100 -27.13 -26.30 -12.74
N GLU A 101 -25.91 -25.76 -12.79
CA GLU A 101 -24.74 -26.41 -12.21
C GLU A 101 -24.65 -26.02 -10.75
N ARG A 102 -24.78 -27.01 -9.87
CA ARG A 102 -24.54 -26.82 -8.45
C ARG A 102 -23.10 -26.38 -8.28
N PHE A 103 -22.87 -25.09 -8.08
CA PHE A 103 -21.62 -24.62 -7.52
C PHE A 103 -21.35 -25.49 -6.29
N PRO A 104 -20.15 -26.10 -6.17
CA PRO A 104 -19.84 -26.92 -5.02
C PRO A 104 -20.13 -26.08 -3.77
N SER A 105 -21.11 -26.51 -2.99
CA SER A 105 -21.49 -25.78 -1.77
C SER A 105 -20.24 -25.78 -0.89
N VAL A 106 -19.74 -24.59 -0.62
CA VAL A 106 -18.60 -24.39 0.28
C VAL A 106 -18.93 -25.12 1.59
N CYS A 107 -17.98 -25.86 2.16
CA CYS A 107 -18.14 -26.58 3.44
C CYS A 107 -18.32 -25.65 4.66
N TYR A 108 -18.61 -24.38 4.42
CA TYR A 108 -18.70 -23.31 5.40
C TYR A 108 -20.05 -22.61 5.24
N GLU A 109 -20.70 -22.30 6.36
CA GLU A 109 -21.90 -21.48 6.37
C GLU A 109 -21.52 -20.00 6.25
N GLU A 110 -22.47 -19.15 5.81
CA GLU A 110 -22.24 -17.71 5.66
C GLU A 110 -21.75 -17.06 6.96
N LYS A 111 -22.17 -17.59 8.11
CA LYS A 111 -21.72 -17.15 9.45
C LYS A 111 -20.24 -17.43 9.73
N ASP A 112 -19.64 -18.41 9.06
CA ASP A 112 -18.24 -18.81 9.27
C ASP A 112 -17.27 -17.90 8.49
N ILE A 113 -17.73 -17.29 7.40
CA ILE A 113 -16.90 -16.44 6.52
C ILE A 113 -16.28 -15.26 7.29
N PRO A 114 -17.03 -14.47 8.08
CA PRO A 114 -16.43 -13.38 8.85
C PRO A 114 -15.37 -13.87 9.84
N VAL A 115 -15.62 -15.01 10.50
CA VAL A 115 -14.69 -15.59 11.48
C VAL A 115 -13.40 -16.02 10.82
N LEU A 116 -13.49 -16.73 9.69
CA LEU A 116 -12.32 -17.16 8.91
C LEU A 116 -11.56 -15.97 8.33
N ALA A 117 -12.27 -14.96 7.83
CA ALA A 117 -11.66 -13.75 7.30
C ALA A 117 -10.91 -12.97 8.40
N SER A 118 -11.50 -12.82 9.59
CA SER A 118 -10.84 -12.19 10.73
C SER A 118 -9.61 -12.99 11.18
N SER A 119 -9.72 -14.32 11.27
CA SER A 119 -8.59 -15.18 11.64
C SER A 119 -7.44 -15.08 10.62
N GLN A 120 -7.75 -15.08 9.32
CA GLN A 120 -6.75 -14.90 8.27
C GLN A 120 -6.09 -13.53 8.35
N LEU A 121 -6.88 -12.47 8.56
CA LEU A 121 -6.37 -11.11 8.71
C LEU A 121 -5.43 -10.98 9.93
N GLU A 122 -5.75 -11.63 11.04
CA GLU A 122 -4.89 -11.68 12.22
C GLU A 122 -3.56 -12.39 11.91
N ILE A 123 -3.60 -13.53 11.22
CA ILE A 123 -2.40 -14.27 10.81
C ILE A 123 -1.52 -13.41 9.89
N GLU A 124 -2.12 -12.75 8.90
CA GLU A 124 -1.42 -11.85 7.98
C GLU A 124 -0.77 -10.66 8.71
N ASN A 125 -1.48 -10.06 9.67
CA ASN A 125 -0.97 -8.97 10.50
C ASN A 125 0.17 -9.41 11.45
N CYS A 126 0.24 -10.69 11.83
CA CYS A 126 1.31 -11.23 12.65
C CYS A 126 2.58 -11.60 11.85
N TYR A 127 2.53 -11.60 10.51
CA TYR A 127 3.63 -11.91 9.59
C TYR A 127 4.34 -13.27 9.83
N SER A 128 3.78 -14.14 10.67
CA SER A 128 4.37 -15.42 11.05
C SER A 128 3.31 -16.40 11.54
N LEU A 129 3.48 -17.68 11.19
CA LEU A 129 2.62 -18.77 11.63
C LEU A 129 3.44 -19.73 12.50
N GLN A 130 3.02 -19.96 13.73
CA GLN A 130 3.64 -20.96 14.61
C GLN A 130 2.96 -22.30 14.42
N ILE A 131 3.65 -23.23 13.74
CA ILE A 131 3.20 -24.62 13.60
C ILE A 131 3.91 -25.46 14.64
N THR A 132 3.16 -26.26 15.39
CA THR A 132 3.73 -27.23 16.33
C THR A 132 4.48 -28.32 15.57
N SER A 133 5.75 -28.52 15.90
CA SER A 133 6.54 -29.60 15.30
C SER A 133 6.02 -30.97 15.73
N VAL A 134 5.82 -31.86 14.76
CA VAL A 134 5.44 -33.26 15.00
C VAL A 134 6.58 -34.06 15.66
N ASP A 135 7.83 -33.60 15.59
CA ASP A 135 8.99 -34.25 16.21
C ASP A 135 9.14 -33.90 17.70
N ALA A 136 8.31 -32.99 18.23
CA ALA A 136 8.37 -32.53 19.63
C ALA A 136 7.88 -33.58 20.66
N ILE A 137 7.63 -34.81 20.24
CA ILE A 137 7.05 -35.91 21.04
C ILE A 137 8.05 -36.44 22.10
N ASN A 138 9.35 -36.14 21.96
CA ASN A 138 10.38 -36.60 22.90
C ASN A 138 10.32 -35.85 24.24
N LYS A 139 10.41 -36.61 25.35
CA LYS A 139 10.47 -36.04 26.71
C LYS A 139 11.66 -35.08 26.83
N VAL A 140 11.37 -33.88 27.33
CA VAL A 140 12.36 -32.81 27.50
C VAL A 140 13.44 -33.25 28.49
N ASN A 141 14.71 -33.29 28.05
CA ASN A 141 15.86 -33.58 28.89
C ASN A 141 16.34 -32.31 29.63
N ASN A 142 17.01 -32.46 30.77
CA ASN A 142 17.68 -31.37 31.50
C ASN A 142 18.67 -30.60 30.62
N LEU A 143 19.35 -31.28 29.70
CA LEU A 143 20.21 -30.61 28.70
C LEU A 143 19.38 -29.69 27.80
N THR A 144 18.24 -30.16 27.30
CA THR A 144 17.33 -29.39 26.46
C THR A 144 16.80 -28.15 27.19
N LEU A 145 16.49 -28.25 28.48
CA LEU A 145 16.09 -27.08 29.29
C LEU A 145 17.21 -26.04 29.40
N LYS A 146 18.44 -26.48 29.69
CA LYS A 146 19.61 -25.58 29.75
C LYS A 146 19.87 -24.91 28.40
N SER A 147 19.83 -25.67 27.30
CA SER A 147 20.01 -25.13 25.95
C SER A 147 18.91 -24.15 25.55
N ARG A 148 17.65 -24.41 25.90
CA ARG A 148 16.53 -23.48 25.67
C ARG A 148 16.71 -22.17 26.44
N LYS A 149 17.13 -22.25 27.70
CA LYS A 149 17.40 -21.05 28.51
C LYS A 149 18.52 -20.21 27.90
N TYR A 150 19.64 -20.85 27.54
CA TYR A 150 20.77 -20.16 26.92
C TYR A 150 20.41 -19.53 25.56
N LEU A 151 19.60 -20.24 24.76
CA LEU A 151 19.07 -19.71 23.50
C LEU A 151 18.26 -18.43 23.73
N GLU A 152 17.43 -18.39 24.77
CA GLU A 152 16.61 -17.22 25.09
C GLU A 152 17.46 -16.03 25.54
N GLU A 153 18.48 -16.27 26.37
CA GLU A 153 19.46 -15.24 26.77
C GLU A 153 20.20 -14.67 25.54
N CYS A 154 20.61 -15.53 24.60
CA CYS A 154 21.23 -15.12 23.35
C CYS A 154 20.27 -14.32 22.45
N ARG A 155 19.00 -14.72 22.37
CA ARG A 155 17.97 -14.00 21.60
C ARG A 155 17.72 -12.60 22.15
N GLU A 156 17.63 -12.45 23.47
CA GLU A 156 17.49 -11.14 24.11
C GLU A 156 18.70 -10.25 23.84
N MET A 157 19.91 -10.82 23.94
CA MET A 157 21.14 -10.10 23.63
C MET A 157 21.18 -9.64 22.16
N TRP A 158 20.87 -10.54 21.21
CA TRP A 158 20.83 -10.20 19.80
C TRP A 158 19.76 -9.17 19.48
N ARG A 159 18.57 -9.28 20.09
CA ARG A 159 17.51 -8.27 19.94
C ARG A 159 18.03 -6.89 20.35
N LYS A 160 18.63 -6.75 21.54
CA LYS A 160 19.17 -5.46 22.02
C LYS A 160 20.23 -4.91 21.07
N ASN A 161 21.18 -5.75 20.64
CA ASN A 161 22.26 -5.34 19.75
C ASN A 161 21.76 -4.94 18.36
N LEU A 162 20.82 -5.70 17.79
CA LEU A 162 20.23 -5.40 16.48
C LEU A 162 19.40 -4.13 16.52
N THR A 163 18.58 -3.93 17.56
CA THR A 163 17.82 -2.69 17.73
C THR A 163 18.75 -1.48 17.81
N ALA A 164 19.86 -1.56 18.56
CA ALA A 164 20.84 -0.49 18.64
C ALA A 164 21.54 -0.23 17.29
N ALA A 165 21.93 -1.29 16.58
CA ALA A 165 22.57 -1.20 15.29
C ALA A 165 21.65 -0.57 14.22
N ILE A 166 20.40 -0.99 14.15
CA ILE A 166 19.40 -0.46 13.20
C ILE A 166 19.13 1.01 13.48
N LYS A 167 18.94 1.41 14.75
CA LYS A 167 18.72 2.81 15.09
C LYS A 167 19.91 3.69 14.72
N ASN A 168 21.13 3.20 14.95
CA ASN A 168 22.34 3.91 14.52
C ASN A 168 22.39 4.04 13.00
N PHE A 169 22.13 2.95 12.28
CA PHE A 169 22.10 2.93 10.82
C PHE A 169 21.04 3.89 10.24
N GLN A 170 19.82 3.86 10.77
CA GLN A 170 18.75 4.79 10.40
C GLN A 170 19.14 6.25 10.63
N ASN A 171 19.84 6.56 11.73
CA ASN A 171 20.32 7.91 11.99
C ASN A 171 21.40 8.37 11.01
N ILE A 172 22.34 7.48 10.66
CA ILE A 172 23.38 7.77 9.66
C ILE A 172 22.73 8.02 8.29
N GLU A 173 21.87 7.11 7.85
CA GLU A 173 21.13 7.21 6.58
C GLU A 173 20.28 8.49 6.52
N LYS A 174 19.57 8.81 7.62
CA LYS A 174 18.81 10.07 7.74
C LYS A 174 19.70 11.28 7.52
N ASN A 175 20.86 11.32 8.18
CA ASN A 175 21.77 12.45 8.10
C ASN A 175 22.36 12.61 6.69
N CYS A 176 22.71 11.50 6.03
CA CYS A 176 23.18 11.49 4.64
C CYS A 176 22.08 12.04 3.71
N HIS A 177 20.87 11.50 3.82
CA HIS A 177 19.71 11.90 3.01
C HIS A 177 19.36 13.39 3.19
N MET A 178 19.34 13.89 4.43
CA MET A 178 19.01 15.30 4.73
C MET A 178 20.08 16.28 4.24
N ARG A 179 21.35 15.88 4.27
CA ARG A 179 22.47 16.71 3.79
C ARG A 179 22.62 16.71 2.27
N GLY A 180 21.80 15.93 1.55
CA GLY A 180 21.84 15.87 0.09
C GLY A 180 22.97 15.01 -0.48
N PHE A 181 23.77 14.35 0.37
CA PHE A 181 24.77 13.39 -0.08
C PHE A 181 24.05 12.13 -0.58
N HIS A 182 24.29 11.75 -1.84
CA HIS A 182 23.79 10.49 -2.41
C HIS A 182 22.27 10.28 -2.24
N LYS A 183 21.45 11.33 -2.43
CA LYS A 183 19.98 11.22 -2.32
C LYS A 183 19.38 10.12 -3.20
N GLU A 184 20.00 9.86 -4.34
CA GLU A 184 19.58 8.85 -5.32
C GLU A 184 19.95 7.42 -4.91
N GLU A 185 20.94 7.25 -4.03
CA GLU A 185 21.45 5.94 -3.58
C GLU A 185 21.07 5.62 -2.12
N SER A 186 20.54 6.60 -1.38
CA SER A 186 20.16 6.38 0.02
C SER A 186 18.94 5.50 0.13
N ILE A 187 19.06 4.46 0.95
CA ILE A 187 17.97 3.54 1.27
C ILE A 187 17.09 4.03 2.43
N TYR A 188 17.40 5.22 2.97
CA TYR A 188 16.68 5.81 4.09
C TYR A 188 15.15 5.82 3.92
N PRO A 189 14.57 6.24 2.77
CA PRO A 189 13.13 6.31 2.62
C PRO A 189 12.44 4.95 2.79
N TYR A 190 13.11 3.87 2.40
CA TYR A 190 12.55 2.51 2.51
C TYR A 190 12.60 2.00 3.95
N ILE A 191 13.69 2.29 4.67
CA ILE A 191 13.87 1.85 6.05
C ILE A 191 13.02 2.68 7.02
N ALA A 192 12.75 3.94 6.70
CA ALA A 192 11.91 4.82 7.50
C ALA A 192 10.43 4.41 7.52
N VAL A 193 9.98 3.61 6.54
CA VAL A 193 8.58 3.15 6.44
C VAL A 193 8.29 1.97 7.38
N VAL A 194 9.31 1.18 7.72
CA VAL A 194 9.16 -0.04 8.52
C VAL A 194 9.54 0.20 9.98
N ASP A 195 8.69 -0.24 10.90
CA ASP A 195 8.99 -0.17 12.33
C ASP A 195 10.26 -0.94 12.69
N THR A 196 11.08 -0.35 13.56
CA THR A 196 12.36 -0.94 13.99
C THR A 196 12.17 -2.32 14.60
N ASP A 197 11.10 -2.50 15.40
CA ASP A 197 10.82 -3.78 16.06
C ASP A 197 10.41 -4.87 15.06
N VAL A 198 9.65 -4.52 14.02
CA VAL A 198 9.29 -5.43 12.92
C VAL A 198 10.54 -5.86 12.18
N LEU A 199 11.42 -4.92 11.82
CA LEU A 199 12.67 -5.23 11.12
C LEU A 199 13.59 -6.13 11.96
N VAL A 200 13.73 -5.87 13.27
CA VAL A 200 14.50 -6.71 14.18
C VAL A 200 13.90 -8.12 14.28
N ASN A 201 12.57 -8.23 14.37
CA ASN A 201 11.88 -9.53 14.40
C ASN A 201 12.13 -10.34 13.12
N LEU A 202 12.05 -9.70 11.96
CA LEU A 202 12.34 -10.33 10.65
C LEU A 202 13.78 -10.85 10.58
N LEU A 203 14.77 -10.03 10.98
CA LEU A 203 16.18 -10.45 11.00
C LEU A 203 16.43 -11.62 11.96
N LEU A 204 15.78 -11.61 13.12
CA LEU A 204 15.86 -12.72 14.07
C LEU A 204 15.17 -13.99 13.56
N GLN A 205 14.13 -13.86 12.74
CA GLN A 205 13.42 -15.00 12.14
C GLN A 205 14.22 -15.66 11.01
N VAL A 206 14.86 -14.88 10.13
CA VAL A 206 15.73 -15.42 9.06
C VAL A 206 16.84 -16.30 9.65
N ARG A 207 17.38 -15.91 10.80
CA ARG A 207 18.43 -16.68 11.50
C ARG A 207 17.93 -17.98 12.17
N LYS A 208 16.63 -18.24 12.20
CA LYS A 208 16.07 -19.49 12.78
C LYS A 208 16.10 -20.68 11.81
N GLN A 209 16.41 -20.46 10.53
CA GLN A 209 16.69 -21.53 9.55
C GLN A 209 18.13 -22.02 9.69
#